data_AF-A0A9P9A1B9-F1
#
_entry.id   AF-A0A9P9A1B9-F1
#
_cell.length_a   1.000
_cell.length_b   1.000
_cell.length_c   1.000
_cell.angle_alpha   90.00
_cell.angle_beta   90.00
_cell.angle_gamma   90.00
#
_symmetry.space_group_name_H-M   'P 1'
#
loop_
_entity.id
_entity.type
_entity.pdbx_description
1 polymer ?
#
loop_
_entity_poly.entity_id
_entity_poly.type
_entity_poly.pdbx_seq_one_letter_code
_entity_poly.pdbx_strand_id
1 'polypeptide(L)'
;MGQLPSKPKKGAKFRVIGAGMCRTGTKTLNEALSILCDGPCHDSGIQSLGGSPHEIKTWLDVMTLAPQQNTKEDEEQMDHLIRSLFDGYVATMDCPAATLVPEIMRAYPDAVVVATTREQASWWKSMKHMNGLMSNWYLPLVVMWLRKAQGYGEWGSKFQALSKWRYGSEGIREPTKAIHEEQLKQVVPPEKLFWYNVSEGWEPLCKILNVPVPDRPFPHNNSKLEAEKTWQRHIICGSGSWLFVLGLLTWALYYANIYMNEMSDEPQVAEV
;
A
#
# COMPACT_ATOMS: atom_id res chain seq x y z
N MET A 1 -1.07 4.95 -16.76
CA MET A 1 -2.23 5.02 -15.83
C MET A 1 -1.75 4.38 -14.54
N GLY A 2 -1.45 5.18 -13.52
CA GLY A 2 -1.12 4.65 -12.20
C GLY A 2 -2.22 3.71 -11.75
N GLN A 3 -1.87 2.46 -11.44
CA GLN A 3 -2.85 1.42 -11.13
C GLN A 3 -3.72 1.90 -9.97
N LEU A 4 -5.00 2.16 -10.25
CA LEU A 4 -5.98 2.28 -9.20
C LEU A 4 -6.07 0.93 -8.46
N PRO A 5 -6.58 0.90 -7.21
CA PRO A 5 -6.89 -0.37 -6.56
C PRO A 5 -7.69 -1.25 -7.51
N SER A 6 -7.24 -2.48 -7.71
CA SER A 6 -7.98 -3.47 -8.50
C SER A 6 -9.27 -3.82 -7.76
N LYS A 7 -10.28 -4.29 -8.51
CA LYS A 7 -11.56 -4.70 -7.93
C LYS A 7 -11.60 -6.22 -7.81
N PRO A 8 -12.07 -6.79 -6.70
CA PRO A 8 -12.17 -8.24 -6.55
C PRO A 8 -13.15 -8.83 -7.58
N LYS A 9 -12.81 -10.02 -8.11
CA LYS A 9 -13.63 -10.81 -9.04
C LYS A 9 -14.19 -12.00 -8.27
N LYS A 10 -15.51 -12.05 -8.11
CA LYS A 10 -16.19 -13.15 -7.41
C LYS A 10 -15.78 -14.50 -8.01
N GLY A 11 -15.37 -15.45 -7.17
CA GLY A 11 -14.93 -16.79 -7.58
C GLY A 11 -13.47 -16.88 -8.04
N ALA A 12 -12.71 -15.79 -8.00
CA ALA A 12 -11.26 -15.85 -8.22
C ALA A 12 -10.60 -16.66 -7.09
N LYS A 13 -9.78 -17.65 -7.47
CA LYS A 13 -9.01 -18.46 -6.53
C LYS A 13 -7.64 -17.84 -6.31
N PHE A 14 -7.27 -17.62 -5.05
CA PHE A 14 -5.94 -17.15 -4.68
C PHE A 14 -4.90 -18.24 -4.95
N ARG A 15 -3.84 -17.89 -5.70
CA ARG A 15 -2.84 -18.83 -6.22
C ARG A 15 -1.40 -18.41 -5.96
N VAL A 16 -1.11 -17.11 -5.87
CA VAL A 16 0.28 -16.62 -5.83
C VAL A 16 0.50 -15.60 -4.71
N ILE A 17 1.51 -15.84 -3.90
CA ILE A 17 2.01 -14.91 -2.89
C ILE A 17 3.22 -14.20 -3.50
N GLY A 18 3.06 -12.91 -3.82
CA GLY A 18 4.13 -12.03 -4.24
C GLY A 18 4.98 -11.61 -3.06
N ALA A 19 6.05 -12.35 -2.82
CA ALA A 19 6.95 -12.12 -1.69
C ALA A 19 8.06 -11.10 -1.99
N GLY A 20 8.13 -10.55 -3.21
CA GLY A 20 9.14 -9.54 -3.54
C GLY A 20 8.93 -8.24 -2.76
N MET A 21 10.02 -7.70 -2.20
CA MET A 21 10.02 -6.40 -1.54
C MET A 21 9.57 -5.30 -2.51
N CYS A 22 9.02 -4.17 -1.99
CA CYS A 22 8.70 -3.00 -2.81
C CYS A 22 9.83 -2.68 -3.80
N ARG A 23 9.51 -2.23 -5.02
CA ARG A 23 10.49 -1.75 -6.02
C ARG A 23 11.43 -2.81 -6.61
N THR A 24 11.06 -4.08 -6.51
CA THR A 24 11.72 -5.21 -7.19
C THR A 24 11.04 -5.63 -8.50
N GLY A 25 10.02 -4.88 -8.95
CA GLY A 25 9.24 -5.23 -10.16
C GLY A 25 7.79 -5.65 -9.87
N THR A 26 7.32 -5.48 -8.63
CA THR A 26 5.98 -5.88 -8.16
C THR A 26 4.83 -5.46 -9.07
N LYS A 27 4.85 -4.24 -9.63
CA LYS A 27 3.82 -3.76 -10.57
C LYS A 27 3.77 -4.51 -11.89
N THR A 28 4.94 -4.82 -12.44
CA THR A 28 5.05 -5.62 -13.68
C THR A 28 4.58 -7.05 -13.41
N LEU A 29 5.01 -7.64 -12.29
CA LEU A 29 4.56 -8.98 -11.90
C LEU A 29 3.05 -9.03 -11.63
N ASN A 30 2.47 -8.00 -10.99
CA ASN A 30 1.02 -7.88 -10.77
C ASN A 30 0.24 -7.96 -12.08
N GLU A 31 0.68 -7.21 -13.11
CA GLU A 31 0.04 -7.24 -14.43
C GLU A 31 0.21 -8.61 -15.11
N ALA A 32 1.40 -9.19 -15.05
CA ALA A 32 1.68 -10.52 -15.62
C ALA A 32 0.81 -11.61 -14.98
N LEU A 33 0.67 -11.61 -13.66
CA LEU A 33 -0.14 -12.58 -12.93
C LEU A 33 -1.64 -12.38 -13.16
N SER A 34 -2.07 -11.13 -13.34
CA SER A 34 -3.47 -10.86 -13.67
C SER A 34 -3.85 -11.47 -15.01
N ILE A 35 -2.91 -11.50 -15.97
CA ILE A 35 -3.05 -12.16 -17.26
C ILE A 35 -3.04 -13.69 -17.10
N LEU A 36 -2.03 -14.25 -16.40
CA LEU A 36 -1.84 -15.70 -16.32
C LEU A 36 -2.89 -16.42 -15.46
N CYS A 37 -3.45 -15.73 -14.45
CA CYS A 37 -4.42 -16.31 -13.53
C CYS A 37 -5.86 -15.88 -13.80
N ASP A 38 -6.14 -15.14 -14.89
CA ASP A 38 -7.46 -14.61 -15.25
C ASP A 38 -8.21 -13.96 -14.08
N GLY A 39 -7.54 -13.03 -13.39
CA GLY A 39 -8.17 -12.35 -12.28
C GLY A 39 -7.34 -11.21 -11.70
N PRO A 40 -7.93 -10.40 -10.81
CA PRO A 40 -7.27 -9.24 -10.26
C PRO A 40 -6.20 -9.66 -9.24
N CYS A 41 -5.04 -9.02 -9.29
CA CYS A 41 -4.04 -9.11 -8.24
C CYS A 41 -4.25 -7.99 -7.20
N HIS A 42 -4.22 -8.35 -5.92
CA HIS A 42 -4.27 -7.42 -4.80
C HIS A 42 -2.90 -6.72 -4.65
N ASP A 43 -2.84 -5.42 -4.87
CA ASP A 43 -1.60 -4.65 -4.72
C ASP A 43 -1.56 -3.98 -3.34
N SER A 44 -0.93 -4.64 -2.38
CA SER A 44 -1.09 -4.26 -0.98
C SER A 44 -0.62 -2.86 -0.65
N GLY A 45 0.34 -2.32 -1.41
CA GLY A 45 0.79 -0.93 -1.27
C GLY A 45 -0.28 0.08 -1.67
N ILE A 46 -1.08 -0.22 -2.70
CA ILE A 46 -2.16 0.65 -3.17
C ILE A 46 -3.46 0.37 -2.42
N GLN A 47 -3.84 -0.88 -2.23
CA GLN A 47 -5.09 -1.27 -1.58
C GLN A 47 -5.13 -0.85 -0.11
N SER A 48 -4.01 -0.91 0.62
CA SER A 48 -3.97 -0.59 2.05
C SER A 48 -4.18 0.90 2.38
N LEU A 49 -4.05 1.79 1.38
CA LEU A 49 -4.27 3.24 1.53
C LEU A 49 -5.38 3.77 0.61
N GLY A 50 -5.56 3.15 -0.55
CA GLY A 50 -6.42 3.62 -1.63
C GLY A 50 -7.67 2.78 -1.88
N GLY A 51 -7.74 1.57 -1.29
CA GLY A 51 -8.83 0.60 -1.46
C GLY A 51 -10.16 1.04 -0.85
N SER A 52 -11.07 0.08 -0.72
CA SER A 52 -12.34 0.27 -0.01
C SER A 52 -12.09 0.56 1.48
N PRO A 53 -13.04 1.23 2.17
CA PRO A 53 -12.93 1.43 3.62
C PRO A 53 -12.72 0.13 4.40
N HIS A 54 -13.32 -0.96 3.93
CA HIS A 54 -13.14 -2.31 4.49
C HIS A 54 -11.71 -2.81 4.33
N GLU A 55 -11.12 -2.71 3.13
CA GLU A 55 -9.73 -3.13 2.90
C GLU A 55 -8.75 -2.30 3.73
N ILE A 56 -8.93 -0.98 3.77
CA ILE A 56 -8.06 -0.08 4.57
C ILE A 56 -8.13 -0.47 6.05
N LYS A 57 -9.34 -0.57 6.61
CA LYS A 57 -9.53 -0.98 8.01
C LYS A 57 -8.92 -2.36 8.28
N THR A 58 -9.17 -3.33 7.41
CA THR A 58 -8.67 -4.70 7.58
C THR A 58 -7.14 -4.74 7.54
N TRP A 59 -6.49 -3.93 6.68
CA TRP A 59 -5.04 -3.78 6.69
C TRP A 59 -4.51 -3.19 8.00
N LEU A 60 -5.17 -2.16 8.55
CA LEU A 60 -4.81 -1.59 9.84
C LEU A 60 -4.94 -2.63 10.96
N ASP A 61 -6.01 -3.44 10.95
CA ASP A 61 -6.23 -4.52 11.91
C ASP A 61 -5.12 -5.59 11.79
N VAL A 62 -4.79 -6.03 10.58
CA VAL A 62 -3.69 -6.99 10.31
C VAL A 62 -2.34 -6.46 10.80
N MET A 63 -1.99 -5.21 10.47
CA MET A 63 -0.71 -4.62 10.91
C MET A 63 -0.65 -4.39 12.42
N THR A 64 -1.80 -4.28 13.09
CA THR A 64 -1.89 -4.18 14.56
C THR A 64 -1.68 -5.54 15.21
N LEU A 65 -2.34 -6.56 14.67
CA LEU A 65 -2.36 -7.91 15.24
C LEU A 65 -1.04 -8.65 15.00
N ALA A 66 -0.41 -8.50 13.83
CA ALA A 66 0.77 -9.31 13.48
C ALA A 66 1.92 -9.20 14.50
N PRO A 67 2.33 -8.01 14.98
CA PRO A 67 3.37 -7.90 16.01
C PRO A 67 2.96 -8.40 17.40
N GLN A 68 1.66 -8.60 17.65
CA GLN A 68 1.08 -8.91 18.97
C GLN A 68 0.56 -10.35 19.06
N GLN A 69 0.56 -11.08 17.95
CA GLN A 69 0.04 -12.45 17.87
C GLN A 69 0.83 -13.37 18.79
N ASN A 70 0.16 -13.90 19.81
CA ASN A 70 0.76 -14.79 20.81
C ASN A 70 -0.10 -16.04 21.11
N THR A 71 -1.39 -16.03 20.77
CA THR A 71 -2.29 -17.18 20.99
C THR A 71 -2.75 -17.82 19.69
N LYS A 72 -3.34 -19.02 19.79
CA LYS A 72 -3.99 -19.66 18.64
C LYS A 72 -5.21 -18.88 18.15
N GLU A 73 -5.96 -18.23 19.05
CA GLU A 73 -7.08 -17.38 18.63
C GLU A 73 -6.58 -16.21 17.78
N ASP A 74 -5.43 -15.62 18.11
CA ASP A 74 -4.81 -14.57 17.28
C ASP A 74 -4.42 -15.08 15.89
N GLU A 75 -3.98 -16.33 15.77
CA GLU A 75 -3.68 -16.98 14.49
C GLU A 75 -4.93 -17.17 13.64
N GLU A 76 -6.01 -17.67 14.22
CA GLU A 76 -7.28 -17.84 13.54
C GLU A 76 -7.88 -16.50 13.11
N GLN A 77 -7.78 -15.48 13.97
CA GLN A 77 -8.20 -14.12 13.63
C GLN A 77 -7.35 -13.54 12.49
N MET A 78 -6.04 -13.70 12.52
CA MET A 78 -5.15 -13.27 11.44
C MET A 78 -5.53 -13.94 10.11
N ASP A 79 -5.74 -15.25 10.13
CA ASP A 79 -6.10 -16.02 8.93
C ASP A 79 -7.46 -15.57 8.37
N HIS A 80 -8.43 -15.25 9.24
CA HIS A 80 -9.71 -14.69 8.83
C HIS A 80 -9.54 -13.30 8.17
N LEU A 81 -8.73 -12.41 8.75
CA LEU A 81 -8.46 -11.08 8.19
C LEU A 81 -7.75 -11.19 6.83
N ILE A 82 -6.76 -12.06 6.70
CA ILE A 82 -6.04 -12.32 5.45
C ILE A 82 -6.99 -12.85 4.37
N ARG A 83 -7.85 -13.81 4.71
CA ARG A 83 -8.85 -14.35 3.78
C ARG A 83 -9.84 -13.28 3.34
N SER A 84 -10.27 -12.41 4.24
CA SER A 84 -11.12 -11.26 3.94
C SER A 84 -10.45 -10.26 2.98
N LEU A 85 -9.14 -10.03 3.10
CA LEU A 85 -8.40 -9.13 2.21
C LEU A 85 -8.25 -9.69 0.79
N PHE A 86 -8.02 -11.00 0.67
CA PHE A 86 -7.69 -11.62 -0.61
C PHE A 86 -8.86 -12.36 -1.27
N ASP A 87 -10.05 -12.30 -0.67
CA ASP A 87 -11.26 -12.80 -1.31
C ASP A 87 -11.50 -12.08 -2.65
N GLY A 88 -11.70 -12.87 -3.69
CA GLY A 88 -11.85 -12.36 -5.06
C GLY A 88 -10.55 -11.88 -5.73
N TYR A 89 -9.37 -12.18 -5.19
CA TYR A 89 -8.08 -11.91 -5.82
C TYR A 89 -7.31 -13.21 -6.13
N VAL A 90 -6.53 -13.20 -7.21
CA VAL A 90 -5.73 -14.37 -7.63
C VAL A 90 -4.31 -14.37 -7.07
N ALA A 91 -3.82 -13.20 -6.68
CA ALA A 91 -2.50 -13.04 -6.10
C ALA A 91 -2.45 -11.78 -5.22
N THR A 92 -1.44 -11.69 -4.37
CA THR A 92 -1.10 -10.46 -3.63
C THR A 92 0.33 -10.04 -3.90
N MET A 93 0.60 -8.73 -3.93
CA MET A 93 1.93 -8.17 -4.18
C MET A 93 2.20 -7.00 -3.24
N ASP A 94 3.48 -6.64 -3.15
CA ASP A 94 3.95 -5.43 -2.47
C ASP A 94 3.73 -5.44 -0.94
N CYS A 95 4.37 -4.50 -0.23
CA CYS A 95 4.14 -4.32 1.19
C CYS A 95 2.80 -3.62 1.43
N PRO A 96 2.04 -3.97 2.49
CA PRO A 96 2.44 -4.83 3.62
C PRO A 96 2.34 -6.35 3.40
N ALA A 97 1.64 -6.87 2.39
CA ALA A 97 1.51 -8.33 2.23
C ALA A 97 2.84 -9.08 2.10
N ALA A 98 3.82 -8.51 1.39
CA ALA A 98 5.14 -9.11 1.26
C ALA A 98 5.85 -9.31 2.62
N THR A 99 5.48 -8.55 3.66
CA THR A 99 6.04 -8.74 5.01
C THR A 99 5.30 -9.81 5.81
N LEU A 100 4.22 -10.40 5.28
CA LEU A 100 3.31 -11.34 5.96
C LEU A 100 3.27 -12.71 5.28
N VAL A 101 4.34 -13.09 4.58
CA VAL A 101 4.38 -14.35 3.82
C VAL A 101 4.06 -15.58 4.67
N PRO A 102 4.60 -15.76 5.89
CA PRO A 102 4.25 -16.92 6.74
C PRO A 102 2.75 -17.00 7.04
N GLU A 103 2.13 -15.88 7.41
CA GLU A 103 0.72 -15.81 7.78
C GLU A 103 -0.17 -16.05 6.56
N ILE A 104 0.21 -15.51 5.40
CA ILE A 104 -0.52 -15.71 4.14
C ILE A 104 -0.41 -17.16 3.68
N MET A 105 0.75 -17.80 3.83
CA MET A 105 0.92 -19.22 3.52
C MET A 105 0.09 -20.12 4.43
N ARG A 106 -0.07 -19.77 5.71
CA ARG A 106 -0.95 -20.50 6.63
C ARG A 106 -2.41 -20.39 6.18
N ALA A 107 -2.86 -19.20 5.81
CA ALA A 107 -4.22 -18.96 5.32
C ALA A 107 -4.50 -19.61 3.94
N TYR A 108 -3.48 -19.66 3.07
CA TYR A 108 -3.53 -20.18 1.69
C TYR A 108 -2.38 -21.18 1.42
N PRO A 109 -2.46 -22.41 1.95
CA PRO A 109 -1.36 -23.37 1.87
C PRO A 109 -1.05 -23.83 0.45
N ASP A 110 -2.01 -23.79 -0.47
CA ASP A 110 -1.81 -24.20 -1.87
C ASP A 110 -1.15 -23.13 -2.74
N ALA A 111 -0.99 -21.91 -2.23
CA ALA A 111 -0.41 -20.82 -3.02
C ALA A 111 1.12 -20.99 -3.17
N VAL A 112 1.61 -20.67 -4.37
CA VAL A 112 3.06 -20.63 -4.62
C VAL A 112 3.61 -19.26 -4.25
N VAL A 113 4.86 -19.21 -3.80
CA VAL A 113 5.53 -17.97 -3.38
C VAL A 113 6.48 -17.53 -4.49
N VAL A 114 6.20 -16.37 -5.09
CA VAL A 114 7.06 -15.78 -6.13
C VAL A 114 7.73 -14.54 -5.54
N ALA A 115 9.04 -14.61 -5.34
CA ALA A 115 9.84 -13.54 -4.78
C ALA A 115 10.59 -12.80 -5.90
N THR A 116 10.14 -11.59 -6.23
CA THR A 116 10.91 -10.74 -7.14
C THR A 116 12.13 -10.16 -6.46
N THR A 117 13.28 -10.25 -7.13
CA THR A 117 14.54 -9.72 -6.61
C THR A 117 15.21 -8.77 -7.59
N ARG A 118 16.15 -7.99 -7.07
CA ARG A 118 16.97 -7.01 -7.78
C ARG A 118 18.30 -6.84 -7.02
N GLU A 119 19.34 -6.44 -7.74
CA GLU A 119 20.61 -6.02 -7.14
C GLU A 119 20.36 -4.98 -6.03
N GLN A 120 21.02 -5.18 -4.89
CA GLN A 120 20.76 -4.50 -3.62
C GLN A 120 20.96 -2.99 -3.69
N ALA A 121 22.08 -2.51 -4.25
CA ALA A 121 22.39 -1.10 -4.36
C ALA A 121 21.41 -0.38 -5.30
N SER A 122 21.07 -1.00 -6.43
CA SER A 122 20.09 -0.49 -7.39
C SER A 122 18.68 -0.44 -6.81
N TRP A 123 18.29 -1.44 -6.02
CA TRP A 123 17.04 -1.44 -5.27
C TRP A 123 17.01 -0.30 -4.25
N TRP A 124 18.06 -0.16 -3.44
CA TRP A 124 18.12 0.87 -2.41
C TRP A 124 18.07 2.28 -2.99
N LYS A 125 18.76 2.53 -4.12
CA LYS A 125 18.65 3.80 -4.85
C LYS A 125 17.19 4.12 -5.22
N SER A 126 16.41 3.12 -5.65
CA SER A 126 14.98 3.32 -5.95
C SER A 126 14.13 3.51 -4.70
N MET A 127 14.40 2.76 -3.62
CA MET A 127 13.65 2.88 -2.36
C MET A 127 13.92 4.20 -1.66
N LYS A 128 15.18 4.64 -1.60
CA LYS A 128 15.56 5.93 -1.00
C LYS A 128 14.83 7.10 -1.67
N HIS A 129 14.70 7.06 -3.00
CA HIS A 129 13.91 8.06 -3.73
C HIS A 129 12.42 8.01 -3.33
N MET A 130 11.81 6.83 -3.25
CA MET A 130 10.42 6.67 -2.81
C MET A 130 10.20 7.13 -1.37
N ASN A 131 11.08 6.75 -0.43
CA ASN A 131 11.05 7.22 0.95
C ASN A 131 11.12 8.75 0.99
N GLY A 132 11.99 9.35 0.19
CA GLY A 132 12.09 10.81 0.06
C GLY A 132 10.80 11.48 -0.40
N LEU A 133 10.00 10.83 -1.25
CA LEU A 133 8.68 11.34 -1.66
C LEU A 133 7.64 11.23 -0.54
N MET A 134 7.73 10.23 0.34
CA MET A 134 6.70 9.93 1.35
C MET A 134 7.03 10.45 2.76
N SER A 135 8.29 10.76 3.07
CA SER A 135 8.74 11.15 4.41
C SER A 135 8.97 12.66 4.59
N ASN A 136 8.33 13.50 3.76
CA ASN A 136 8.41 14.95 3.93
C ASN A 136 7.53 15.41 5.10
N TRP A 137 8.10 16.22 6.01
CA TRP A 137 7.44 16.69 7.22
C TRP A 137 6.13 17.45 6.96
N TYR A 138 6.04 18.16 5.84
CA TYR A 138 4.89 18.99 5.48
C TYR A 138 3.77 18.19 4.83
N LEU A 139 4.02 16.95 4.37
CA LEU A 139 3.01 16.18 3.64
C LEU A 139 1.74 15.97 4.45
N PRO A 140 1.79 15.50 5.71
CA PRO A 140 0.59 15.37 6.55
C PRO A 140 -0.23 16.66 6.62
N LEU A 141 0.43 17.83 6.68
CA LEU A 141 -0.25 19.13 6.71
C LEU A 141 -0.91 19.47 5.38
N VAL A 142 -0.23 19.22 4.27
CA VAL A 142 -0.75 19.52 2.92
C VAL A 142 -1.98 18.66 2.62
N VAL A 143 -1.99 17.38 3.02
CA VAL A 143 -3.07 16.45 2.66
C VAL A 143 -4.15 16.29 3.73
N MET A 144 -4.10 17.00 4.86
CA MET A 144 -4.99 16.76 6.01
C MET A 144 -6.50 16.85 5.70
N TRP A 145 -6.87 17.70 4.74
CA TRP A 145 -8.26 17.91 4.32
C TRP A 145 -8.74 16.88 3.29
N LEU A 146 -7.83 16.04 2.78
CA LEU A 146 -8.19 14.94 1.90
C LEU A 146 -8.66 13.77 2.76
N ARG A 147 -9.95 13.42 2.69
CA ARG A 147 -10.54 12.29 3.43
C ARG A 147 -9.73 11.00 3.35
N LYS A 148 -9.17 10.70 2.16
CA LYS A 148 -8.34 9.50 1.94
C LYS A 148 -6.96 9.56 2.61
N ALA A 149 -6.48 10.75 2.98
CA ALA A 149 -5.19 10.93 3.62
C ALA A 149 -5.24 10.84 5.15
N GLN A 150 -6.42 10.87 5.77
CA GLN A 150 -6.58 10.80 7.22
C GLN A 150 -6.08 9.45 7.80
N GLY A 151 -6.15 8.36 7.03
CA GLY A 151 -5.61 7.05 7.43
C GLY A 151 -4.09 6.90 7.26
N TYR A 152 -3.41 7.87 6.63
CA TYR A 152 -1.99 7.75 6.27
C TYR A 152 -1.07 7.77 7.50
N GLY A 153 -1.40 8.58 8.51
CA GLY A 153 -0.63 8.65 9.76
C GLY A 153 -0.69 7.35 10.54
N GLU A 154 -1.90 6.82 10.72
CA GLU A 154 -2.13 5.54 11.41
C GLU A 154 -1.47 4.39 10.65
N TRP A 155 -1.68 4.29 9.33
CA TRP A 155 -1.00 3.31 8.47
C TRP A 155 0.52 3.39 8.62
N GLY A 156 1.09 4.59 8.58
CA GLY A 156 2.52 4.82 8.72
C GLY A 156 3.07 4.29 10.05
N SER A 157 2.40 4.60 11.16
CA SER A 157 2.81 4.10 12.49
C SER A 157 2.73 2.57 12.60
N LYS A 158 1.65 1.95 12.09
CA LYS A 158 1.46 0.51 12.16
C LYS A 158 2.43 -0.22 11.24
N PHE A 159 2.70 0.32 10.05
CA PHE A 159 3.69 -0.24 9.14
C PHE A 159 5.11 -0.13 9.70
N GLN A 160 5.45 0.96 10.41
CA GLN A 160 6.74 1.05 11.12
C GLN A 160 6.87 0.00 12.21
N ALA A 161 5.81 -0.24 13.00
CA ALA A 161 5.78 -1.30 14.01
C ALA A 161 5.90 -2.69 13.39
N LEU A 162 5.17 -2.97 12.32
CA LEU A 162 5.23 -4.22 11.55
C LEU A 162 6.65 -4.47 11.00
N SER A 163 7.25 -3.45 10.38
CA SER A 163 8.62 -3.51 9.86
C SER A 163 9.65 -3.70 10.97
N LYS A 164 9.46 -3.06 12.13
CA LYS A 164 10.35 -3.22 13.28
C LYS A 164 10.29 -4.64 13.84
N TRP A 165 9.09 -5.19 13.97
CA TRP A 165 8.87 -6.57 14.41
C TRP A 165 9.49 -7.59 13.44
N ARG A 166 9.27 -7.42 12.13
CA ARG A 166 9.77 -8.39 11.14
C ARG A 166 11.27 -8.24 10.85
N TYR A 167 11.75 -7.02 10.69
CA TYR A 167 13.10 -6.75 10.14
C TYR A 167 14.05 -6.06 11.14
N GLY A 168 13.59 -5.73 12.34
CA GLY A 168 14.38 -5.00 13.34
C GLY A 168 14.55 -3.51 13.06
N SER A 169 13.91 -2.96 12.01
CA SER A 169 14.00 -1.55 11.66
C SER A 169 12.64 -0.89 11.43
N GLU A 170 12.49 0.34 11.94
CA GLU A 170 11.32 1.17 11.66
C GLU A 170 11.33 1.62 10.19
N GLY A 171 10.36 1.08 9.45
CA GLY A 171 10.23 1.24 8.01
C GLY A 171 11.31 0.53 7.19
N ILE A 172 11.24 0.71 5.88
CA ILE A 172 12.17 0.07 4.93
C ILE A 172 13.48 0.85 4.88
N ARG A 173 14.56 0.19 5.29
CA ARG A 173 15.95 0.68 5.30
C ARG A 173 16.81 -0.11 4.31
N GLU A 174 18.07 0.29 4.18
CA GLU A 174 19.01 -0.33 3.25
C GLU A 174 19.15 -1.85 3.42
N PRO A 175 19.33 -2.42 4.64
CA PRO A 175 19.47 -3.87 4.77
C PRO A 175 18.13 -4.63 4.64
N THR A 176 16.98 -3.94 4.67
CA THR A 176 15.66 -4.58 4.81
C THR A 176 15.36 -5.59 3.71
N LYS A 177 15.75 -5.33 2.45
CA LYS A 177 15.54 -6.33 1.37
C LYS A 177 16.35 -7.60 1.61
N ALA A 178 17.64 -7.47 1.93
CA ALA A 178 18.50 -8.63 2.16
C ALA A 178 18.02 -9.47 3.36
N ILE A 179 17.60 -8.81 4.45
CA ILE A 179 17.00 -9.47 5.62
C ILE A 179 15.72 -10.20 5.20
N HIS A 180 14.85 -9.54 4.44
CA HIS A 180 13.61 -10.14 3.95
C HIS A 180 13.87 -11.36 3.06
N GLU A 181 14.80 -11.26 2.12
CA GLU A 181 15.16 -12.38 1.23
C GLU A 181 15.73 -13.57 1.99
N GLU A 182 16.50 -13.33 3.06
CA GLU A 182 17.00 -14.38 3.92
C GLU A 182 15.90 -15.01 4.77
N GLN A 183 14.99 -14.20 5.32
CA GLN A 183 13.81 -14.71 6.03
C GLN A 183 12.93 -15.57 5.14
N LEU A 184 12.71 -15.20 3.88
CA LEU A 184 11.93 -16.01 2.93
C LEU A 184 12.52 -17.42 2.78
N LYS A 185 13.84 -17.56 2.69
CA LYS A 185 14.49 -18.88 2.60
C LYS A 185 14.31 -19.71 3.87
N GLN A 186 14.14 -19.07 5.02
CA GLN A 186 13.97 -19.75 6.31
C GLN A 186 12.52 -20.19 6.55
N VAL A 187 11.54 -19.37 6.14
CA VAL A 187 10.12 -19.58 6.48
C VAL A 187 9.32 -20.25 5.37
N VAL A 188 9.78 -20.18 4.11
CA VAL A 188 9.08 -20.77 2.97
C VAL A 188 9.76 -22.09 2.60
N PRO A 189 9.00 -23.20 2.48
CA PRO A 189 9.54 -24.45 1.96
C PRO A 189 10.19 -24.25 0.58
N PRO A 190 11.41 -24.77 0.32
CA PRO A 190 12.14 -24.51 -0.93
C PRO A 190 11.36 -24.85 -2.19
N GLU A 191 10.49 -25.86 -2.14
CA GLU A 191 9.63 -26.30 -3.24
C GLU A 191 8.49 -25.33 -3.58
N LYS A 192 8.18 -24.38 -2.68
CA LYS A 192 7.18 -23.31 -2.90
C LYS A 192 7.80 -21.94 -3.18
N LEU A 193 9.10 -21.76 -2.93
CA LEU A 193 9.80 -20.48 -3.09
C LEU A 193 10.46 -20.37 -4.46
N PHE A 194 9.95 -19.46 -5.30
CA PHE A 194 10.49 -19.20 -6.62
C PHE A 194 11.03 -17.78 -6.71
N TRP A 195 12.34 -17.67 -6.94
CA TRP A 195 12.99 -16.40 -7.28
C TRP A 195 12.73 -16.05 -8.73
N TYR A 196 12.34 -14.81 -8.98
CA TYR A 196 11.98 -14.36 -10.33
C TYR A 196 12.48 -12.94 -10.59
N ASN A 197 13.10 -12.71 -11.74
CA ASN A 197 13.41 -11.37 -12.21
C ASN A 197 12.47 -11.00 -13.37
N VAL A 198 11.76 -9.89 -13.23
CA VAL A 198 10.80 -9.41 -14.25
C VAL A 198 11.44 -9.15 -15.62
N SER A 199 12.76 -9.02 -15.70
CA SER A 199 13.47 -8.93 -17.00
C SER A 199 13.50 -10.24 -17.78
N GLU A 200 13.23 -11.38 -17.13
CA GLU A 200 13.25 -12.71 -17.75
C GLU A 200 11.97 -13.01 -18.56
N GLY A 201 10.94 -12.17 -18.43
CA GLY A 201 9.72 -12.29 -19.23
C GLY A 201 8.83 -13.48 -18.86
N TRP A 202 8.09 -13.99 -19.84
CA TRP A 202 7.01 -14.98 -19.60
C TRP A 202 7.52 -16.36 -19.19
N GLU A 203 8.56 -16.88 -19.84
CA GLU A 203 8.87 -18.31 -19.79
C GLU A 203 9.10 -18.84 -18.36
N PRO A 204 9.93 -18.20 -17.51
CA PRO A 204 10.15 -18.71 -16.15
C PRO A 204 8.89 -18.61 -15.29
N LEU A 205 8.14 -17.52 -15.43
CA LEU A 205 6.89 -17.31 -14.68
C LEU A 205 5.82 -18.33 -15.05
N CYS A 206 5.66 -18.62 -16.34
CA CYS A 206 4.72 -19.62 -16.84
C CYS A 206 5.10 -21.03 -16.37
N LYS A 207 6.40 -21.34 -16.33
CA LYS A 207 6.92 -22.61 -15.79
C LYS A 207 6.60 -22.77 -14.30
N ILE A 208 6.80 -21.72 -13.48
CA ILE A 208 6.48 -21.73 -12.05
C ILE A 208 4.99 -22.03 -11.81
N LEU A 209 4.11 -21.42 -12.61
CA LEU A 209 2.66 -21.53 -12.45
C LEU A 209 2.05 -22.72 -13.18
N ASN A 210 2.86 -23.46 -13.95
CA ASN A 210 2.44 -24.54 -14.83
C ASN A 210 1.29 -24.14 -15.78
N VAL A 211 1.49 -23.04 -16.52
CA VAL A 211 0.53 -22.48 -17.49
C VAL A 211 1.23 -22.23 -18.85
N PRO A 212 0.48 -22.21 -19.97
CA PRO A 212 1.06 -21.87 -21.27
C PRO A 212 1.52 -20.40 -21.33
N VAL A 213 2.55 -20.15 -22.14
CA VAL A 213 2.99 -18.78 -22.46
C VAL A 213 1.90 -18.09 -23.29
N PRO A 214 1.43 -16.89 -22.88
CA PRO A 214 0.40 -16.19 -23.61
C PRO A 214 0.95 -15.55 -24.90
N ASP A 215 0.12 -15.47 -25.94
CA ASP A 215 0.46 -14.81 -27.21
C ASP A 215 0.32 -13.28 -27.10
N ARG A 216 1.18 -12.67 -26.27
CA ARG A 216 1.30 -11.21 -26.11
C ARG A 216 2.65 -10.82 -25.52
N PRO A 217 3.12 -9.58 -25.76
CA PRO A 217 4.32 -9.06 -25.12
C PRO A 217 4.23 -9.11 -23.59
N PHE A 218 5.36 -9.36 -22.94
CA PHE A 218 5.46 -9.28 -21.48
C PHE A 218 5.23 -7.83 -21.04
N PRO A 219 4.39 -7.59 -20.02
CA PRO A 219 4.09 -6.23 -19.57
C PRO A 219 5.35 -5.53 -19.05
N HIS A 220 5.41 -4.21 -19.21
CA HIS A 220 6.47 -3.42 -18.60
C HIS A 220 5.92 -2.14 -17.97
N ASN A 221 5.83 -2.13 -16.63
CA ASN A 221 5.26 -1.01 -15.90
C ASN A 221 6.35 -0.09 -15.33
N ASN A 222 6.43 1.15 -15.82
CA ASN A 222 7.36 2.16 -15.31
C ASN A 222 6.84 2.84 -14.03
N SER A 223 6.95 2.13 -12.92
CA SER A 223 6.44 2.51 -11.60
C SER A 223 7.07 3.77 -10.96
N LYS A 224 8.09 4.40 -11.56
CA LYS A 224 8.67 5.66 -11.04
C LYS A 224 7.82 6.87 -11.43
N LEU A 225 7.55 7.02 -12.73
CA LEU A 225 6.76 8.13 -13.26
C LEU A 225 5.35 8.18 -12.64
N GLU A 226 4.75 7.03 -12.37
CA GLU A 226 3.43 6.95 -11.76
C GLU A 226 3.42 7.34 -10.27
N ALA A 227 4.51 7.06 -9.53
CA ALA A 227 4.65 7.52 -8.15
C ALA A 227 4.76 9.04 -8.08
N GLU A 228 5.54 9.65 -8.98
CA GLU A 228 5.66 11.12 -9.08
C GLU A 228 4.33 11.79 -9.43
N LYS A 229 3.59 11.25 -10.42
CA LYS A 229 2.26 11.76 -10.78
C LYS A 229 1.26 11.67 -9.62
N THR A 230 1.29 10.56 -8.88
CA THR A 230 0.43 10.37 -7.71
C THR A 230 0.77 11.41 -6.63
N TRP A 231 2.05 11.61 -6.35
CA TRP A 231 2.52 12.62 -5.41
C TRP A 231 2.10 14.04 -5.84
N GLN A 232 2.34 14.42 -7.09
CA GLN A 232 1.94 15.72 -7.64
C GLN A 232 0.44 15.98 -7.47
N ARG A 233 -0.40 14.97 -7.75
CA ARG A 233 -1.85 15.09 -7.57
C ARG A 233 -2.23 15.37 -6.12
N HIS A 234 -1.60 14.71 -5.15
CA HIS A 234 -1.87 14.95 -3.73
C HIS A 234 -1.45 16.35 -3.30
N ILE A 235 -0.29 16.84 -3.77
CA ILE A 235 0.15 18.21 -3.53
C ILE A 235 -0.85 19.21 -4.11
N ILE A 236 -1.23 19.07 -5.39
CA ILE A 236 -2.17 20.00 -6.05
C ILE A 236 -3.52 20.01 -5.35
N CYS A 237 -4.12 18.84 -5.10
CA CYS A 237 -5.41 18.75 -4.44
C CYS A 237 -5.34 19.26 -2.99
N GLY A 238 -4.29 18.91 -2.24
CA GLY A 238 -4.10 19.36 -0.86
C GLY A 238 -3.93 20.87 -0.75
N SER A 239 -3.07 21.45 -1.59
CA SER A 239 -2.91 22.91 -1.69
C SER A 239 -4.21 23.60 -2.11
N GLY A 240 -4.96 23.02 -3.05
CA GLY A 240 -6.28 23.53 -3.45
C GLY A 240 -7.30 23.52 -2.31
N SER A 241 -7.31 22.47 -1.49
CA SER A 241 -8.17 22.42 -0.29
C SER A 241 -7.81 23.51 0.72
N TRP A 242 -6.53 23.84 0.88
CA TRP A 242 -6.11 24.95 1.74
C TRP A 242 -6.55 26.32 1.22
N LEU A 243 -6.45 26.56 -0.09
CA LEU A 243 -6.97 27.80 -0.69
C LEU A 243 -8.46 27.98 -0.42
N PHE A 244 -9.23 26.88 -0.49
CA PHE A 244 -10.66 26.90 -0.17
C PHE A 244 -10.91 27.18 1.31
N VAL A 245 -10.21 26.51 2.23
CA VAL A 245 -10.35 26.71 3.69
C VAL A 245 -9.97 28.15 4.10
N LEU A 246 -8.85 28.67 3.59
CA LEU A 246 -8.42 30.04 3.87
C LEU A 246 -9.39 31.06 3.24
N GLY A 247 -9.95 30.77 2.07
CA GLY A 247 -11.01 31.57 1.46
C GLY A 247 -12.28 31.64 2.34
N LEU A 248 -12.72 30.51 2.88
CA LEU A 248 -13.86 30.48 3.81
C LEU A 248 -13.57 31.23 5.12
N LEU A 249 -12.36 31.07 5.68
CA LEU A 249 -11.96 31.76 6.91
C LEU A 249 -11.90 33.27 6.71
N THR A 250 -11.29 33.73 5.62
CA THR A 250 -11.21 35.17 5.28
C THR A 250 -12.60 35.75 5.04
N TRP A 251 -13.47 35.03 4.33
CA TRP A 251 -14.87 35.41 4.15
C TRP A 251 -15.61 35.52 5.50
N ALA A 252 -15.50 34.51 6.38
CA ALA A 252 -16.12 34.53 7.70
C ALA A 252 -15.63 35.69 8.57
N LEU A 253 -14.32 35.97 8.58
CA LEU A 253 -13.73 37.08 9.32
C LEU A 253 -14.19 38.44 8.78
N TYR A 254 -14.32 38.58 7.46
CA TYR A 254 -14.84 39.79 6.83
C TYR A 254 -16.27 40.10 7.29
N TYR A 255 -17.17 39.10 7.26
CA TYR A 255 -18.55 39.28 7.71
C TYR A 255 -18.68 39.45 9.22
N ALA A 256 -17.88 38.75 10.02
CA ALA A 256 -17.83 38.97 11.46
C ALA A 256 -17.42 40.40 11.80
N ASN A 257 -16.45 40.96 11.06
CA ASN A 257 -16.03 42.35 11.22
C ASN A 257 -17.13 43.35 10.84
N ILE A 258 -17.89 43.11 9.76
CA ILE A 258 -19.06 43.93 9.41
C ILE A 258 -20.10 43.89 10.53
N TYR A 259 -20.46 42.69 10.98
CA TYR A 259 -21.48 42.50 12.00
C TYR A 259 -21.10 43.14 13.35
N MET A 260 -19.82 43.03 13.76
CA MET A 260 -19.34 43.69 14.98
C MET A 260 -19.38 45.21 14.88
N ASN A 261 -19.08 45.78 13.70
CA ASN A 261 -19.18 47.23 13.49
C ASN A 261 -20.64 47.72 13.51
N GLU A 262 -21.56 46.96 12.91
CA GLU A 262 -22.99 47.28 12.95
C GLU A 262 -23.57 47.22 14.38
N MET A 263 -23.14 46.25 15.22
CA MET A 263 -23.54 46.18 16.63
C MET A 263 -22.94 47.29 17.49
N SER A 264 -21.75 47.81 17.16
CA SER A 264 -21.16 48.93 17.90
C SER A 264 -21.81 50.28 17.58
N ASP A 265 -22.49 50.38 16.45
CA ASP A 265 -23.21 51.59 16.01
C ASP A 265 -24.70 51.60 16.44
N GLU A 266 -25.18 50.58 17.16
CA GLU A 266 -26.54 50.59 17.74
C GLU A 266 -26.63 51.68 18.83
N PRO A 267 -27.50 52.69 18.69
CA PRO A 267 -27.58 53.78 19.66
C PRO A 267 -28.07 53.24 21.00
N GLN A 268 -27.34 53.55 22.08
CA GLN A 268 -27.86 53.38 23.44
C GLN A 268 -29.17 54.17 23.54
N VAL A 269 -30.29 53.45 23.57
CA VAL A 269 -31.60 54.06 23.89
C VAL A 269 -31.47 54.64 25.28
N ALA A 270 -31.36 55.97 25.36
CA ALA A 270 -31.34 56.68 26.62
C ALA A 270 -32.68 56.44 27.32
N GLU A 271 -32.66 55.67 28.41
CA GLU A 271 -33.77 55.61 29.36
C GLU A 271 -33.96 57.01 29.97
N VAL A 272 -35.14 57.58 29.75
CA VAL A 272 -35.63 58.84 30.35
C VAL A 272 -36.54 58.51 31.51
#